data_AF-A0A1I6FGD0-F1
#
_entry.id   AF-A0A1I6FGD0-F1
#
_cell.length_a   1.000
_cell.length_b   1.000
_cell.length_c   1.000
_cell.angle_alpha   90.00
_cell.angle_beta   90.00
_cell.angle_gamma   90.00
#
_symmetry.space_group_name_H-M   'P 1'
#
loop_
_entity.id
_entity.type
_entity.pdbx_description
1 polymer ?
#
loop_
_entity_poly.entity_id
_entity_poly.type
_entity_poly.pdbx_seq_one_letter_code
_entity_poly.pdbx_strand_id
1 'polypeptide(L)' 'MTTMTRFLRTEQTMAFPHGRLIASLDGMNYVLAPDGWDHLAGPRPRHAMLVSREDAEDWCEREGWDLNLLDQVPVTS' A
#
# COMPACT_ATOMS: atom_id res chain seq x y z
N MET A 1 -21.99 0.38 2.54
CA MET A 1 -21.08 -0.78 2.54
C MET A 1 -19.72 -0.22 2.82
N THR A 2 -19.12 -0.52 3.97
CA THR A 2 -17.82 0.06 4.35
C THR A 2 -16.76 -0.49 3.41
N THR A 3 -16.23 0.35 2.52
CA THR A 3 -15.15 0.00 1.61
C THR A 3 -13.93 -0.36 2.46
N MET A 4 -13.63 -1.66 2.56
CA MET A 4 -12.61 -2.16 3.49
C MET A 4 -11.26 -2.15 2.79
N THR A 5 -10.48 -1.08 2.97
CA THR A 5 -9.12 -0.98 2.45
C THR A 5 -8.24 -2.04 3.09
N ARG A 6 -7.55 -2.81 2.27
CA ARG A 6 -6.57 -3.82 2.70
C ARG A 6 -5.19 -3.36 2.35
N PHE A 7 -4.27 -3.40 3.30
CA PHE A 7 -2.87 -3.07 3.04
C PHE A 7 -2.08 -4.34 2.75
N LEU A 8 -1.11 -4.20 1.87
CA LEU A 8 -0.22 -5.26 1.43
C LEU A 8 1.19 -4.72 1.34
N ARG A 9 2.16 -5.62 1.53
CA ARG A 9 3.57 -5.31 1.41
C ARG A 9 4.21 -6.27 0.44
N THR A 10 4.90 -5.74 -0.57
CA THR A 10 5.68 -6.57 -1.50
C THR A 10 6.93 -7.10 -0.80
N GLU A 11 7.56 -8.11 -1.41
CA GLU A 11 8.87 -8.56 -1.01
C GLU A 11 9.90 -7.43 -1.02
N GLN A 12 10.88 -7.56 -0.12
CA GLN A 12 12.04 -6.69 -0.04
C GLN A 12 12.97 -7.02 -1.21
N THR A 13 13.40 -6.02 -1.96
CA THR A 13 14.29 -6.17 -3.12
C THR A 13 15.55 -5.34 -2.90
N MET A 14 16.61 -5.57 -3.69
CA MET A 14 17.82 -4.73 -3.61
C MET A 14 17.53 -3.24 -3.87
N ALA A 15 16.48 -2.92 -4.62
CA ALA A 15 16.06 -1.55 -4.90
C ALA A 15 15.07 -1.00 -3.87
N PHE A 16 14.36 -1.88 -3.15
CA PHE A 16 13.38 -1.53 -2.14
C PHE A 16 13.63 -2.40 -0.90
N PRO A 17 14.58 -2.02 -0.04
CA PRO A 17 14.99 -2.85 1.09
C PRO A 17 13.85 -3.11 2.07
N HIS A 18 12.84 -2.24 2.10
CA HIS A 18 11.64 -2.41 2.92
C HIS A 18 10.42 -2.91 2.13
N GLY A 19 10.57 -3.25 0.84
CA GLY A 19 9.46 -3.57 -0.06
C GLY A 19 8.65 -2.32 -0.41
N ARG A 20 7.49 -2.51 -1.03
CA ARG A 20 6.54 -1.44 -1.38
C ARG A 20 5.22 -1.69 -0.69
N LEU A 21 4.65 -0.63 -0.13
CA LEU A 21 3.31 -0.67 0.41
C LEU A 21 2.28 -0.56 -0.72
N ILE A 22 1.26 -1.40 -0.67
CA ILE A 22 0.16 -1.47 -1.62
C ILE A 22 -1.15 -1.41 -0.85
N ALA A 23 -2.12 -0.66 -1.35
CA ALA A 23 -3.49 -0.67 -0.87
C ALA A 23 -4.37 -1.37 -1.91
N SER A 24 -5.12 -2.40 -1.48
CA SER A 24 -6.20 -2.99 -2.27
C SER A 24 -7.54 -2.45 -1.79
N LEU A 25 -8.30 -1.86 -2.71
CA LEU A 25 -9.65 -1.36 -2.48
C LEU A 25 -10.55 -1.79 -3.65
N ASP A 26 -11.66 -2.48 -3.35
CA ASP A 26 -12.66 -2.90 -4.36
C ASP A 26 -12.07 -3.63 -5.57
N GLY A 27 -11.00 -4.42 -5.35
CA GLY A 27 -10.28 -5.13 -6.42
C GLY A 27 -9.27 -4.28 -7.20
N MET A 28 -9.24 -2.96 -6.99
CA MET A 28 -8.18 -2.07 -7.45
C MET A 28 -6.98 -2.14 -6.50
N ASN A 29 -5.78 -1.97 -7.06
CA ASN A 29 -4.54 -1.95 -6.31
C ASN A 29 -3.85 -0.61 -6.53
N TYR A 30 -3.31 -0.04 -5.47
CA TYR A 30 -2.55 1.19 -5.49
C TYR A 30 -1.21 0.93 -4.84
N VAL A 31 -0.11 1.36 -5.46
CA VAL A 31 1.21 1.31 -4.86
C VAL A 31 1.56 2.68 -4.30
N LEU A 32 2.15 2.69 -3.12
CA LEU A 32 2.63 3.91 -2.51
C LEU A 32 3.94 4.32 -3.21
N ALA A 33 3.93 5.50 -3.82
CA ALA A 33 5.03 6.13 -4.55
C ALA A 33 5.31 7.53 -3.96
N PRO A 34 6.52 8.10 -4.12
CA PRO A 34 6.88 9.36 -3.44
C PRO A 34 5.92 10.52 -3.72
N ASP A 35 5.28 10.53 -4.89
CA ASP A 35 4.25 11.50 -5.29
C ASP A 35 2.84 11.20 -4.72
N GLY A 36 2.64 10.03 -4.12
CA GLY A 36 1.37 9.55 -3.56
C GLY A 36 1.01 8.13 -3.99
N TRP A 37 -0.29 7.80 -3.94
CA TRP A 37 -0.79 6.51 -4.39
C TRP A 37 -0.90 6.46 -5.92
N ASP A 38 -0.12 5.57 -6.53
CA ASP A 38 -0.16 5.30 -7.95
C ASP A 38 -1.01 4.06 -8.24
N HIS A 39 -1.92 4.15 -9.21
CA HIS A 39 -2.82 3.04 -9.53
C HIS A 39 -2.09 1.93 -10.29
N LEU A 40 -2.04 0.74 -9.67
CA LEU A 40 -1.47 -0.46 -10.26
C LEU A 40 -2.49 -1.11 -11.21
N ALA A 41 -2.34 -0.80 -12.50
CA ALA A 41 -3.06 -1.48 -13.56
C ALA A 41 -2.58 -2.94 -13.69
N GLY A 42 -3.24 -3.87 -13.01
CA GLY A 42 -2.92 -5.28 -13.09
C GLY A 42 -3.41 -6.12 -11.92
N PRO A 43 -3.20 -7.45 -11.98
CA PRO A 43 -3.51 -8.34 -10.88
C PRO A 43 -2.62 -8.02 -9.66
N ARG A 44 -3.16 -8.27 -8.47
CA ARG A 44 -2.44 -8.15 -7.19
C ARG A 44 -1.06 -8.84 -7.32
N PRO A 45 0.04 -8.15 -6.94
CA PRO A 45 1.37 -8.73 -7.02
C PRO A 45 1.46 -10.03 -6.22
N ARG A 46 2.01 -11.07 -6.85
CA ARG A 46 1.99 -12.46 -6.35
C ARG A 46 2.68 -12.62 -4.99
N HIS A 47 3.70 -11.81 -4.76
CA HIS A 47 4.52 -11.83 -3.54
C HIS A 47 4.09 -10.76 -2.52
N ALA A 48 2.95 -10.10 -2.73
CA ALA A 48 2.43 -9.13 -1.78
C ALA A 48 1.66 -9.81 -0.65
N MET A 49 2.23 -9.76 0.55
CA MET A 49 1.58 -10.27 1.77
C MET A 49 0.61 -9.23 2.31
N LEU A 50 -0.54 -9.69 2.80
CA LEU A 50 -1.48 -8.84 3.51
C LEU A 50 -0.84 -8.40 4.83
N VAL A 51 -0.91 -7.11 5.12
CA VAL A 51 -0.41 -6.53 6.37
C VAL A 51 -1.53 -5.78 7.07
N SER A 52 -1.41 -5.65 8.40
CA SER A 52 -2.37 -4.87 9.18
C SER A 52 -2.20 -3.39 8.90
N ARG A 53 -3.17 -2.57 9.33
CA ARG A 53 -3.02 -1.11 9.27
C ARG A 53 -1.80 -0.65 10.08
N GLU A 54 -1.63 -1.20 11.29
CA GLU A 54 -0.48 -0.89 12.16
C GLU A 54 0.87 -1.24 11.51
N ASP A 55 0.96 -2.37 10.80
CA ASP A 55 2.17 -2.74 10.05
C ASP A 55 2.45 -1.78 8.88
N ALA A 56 1.39 -1.26 8.26
CA ALA A 56 1.51 -0.25 7.20
C ALA A 56 1.96 1.11 7.79
N GLU A 57 1.49 1.45 8.98
CA GLU A 57 1.92 2.63 9.74
C GLU A 57 3.41 2.54 10.10
N ASP A 58 3.84 1.43 10.70
CA ASP A 58 5.26 1.17 11.00
C ASP A 58 6.14 1.24 9.74
N TRP A 59 5.66 0.70 8.61
CA TRP A 59 6.38 0.80 7.34
C TRP A 59 6.55 2.26 6.89
N CYS A 60 5.49 3.06 6.96
CA CYS A 60 5.54 4.48 6.62
C CYS A 60 6.52 5.21 7.53
N GLU A 61 6.47 5.00 8.85
CA GLU A 61 7.41 5.62 9.79
C GLU A 61 8.86 5.26 9.49
N ARG A 62 9.16 3.99 9.18
CA ARG A 62 10.51 3.55 8.85
C ARG A 62 11.06 4.19 7.58
N GLU A 63 10.22 4.35 6.58
CA GLU A 63 10.60 4.99 5.32
C GLU A 63 10.61 6.53 5.44
N GLY A 64 10.03 7.09 6.51
CA GLY A 64 9.87 8.53 6.72
C GLY A 64 8.68 9.13 5.96
N TRP A 65 7.66 8.33 5.67
CA TRP A 65 6.44 8.71 4.95
C TRP A 65 5.34 9.14 5.91
N ASP A 66 4.43 9.99 5.42
CA ASP A 66 3.33 10.49 6.24
C ASP A 66 2.27 9.41 6.46
N LEU A 67 1.91 9.17 7.73
CA LEU A 67 0.90 8.18 8.10
C LEU A 67 -0.48 8.48 7.52
N ASN A 68 -0.80 9.75 7.27
CA ASN A 68 -2.06 10.15 6.66
C ASN A 68 -2.19 9.65 5.21
N LEU A 69 -1.09 9.22 4.57
CA LEU A 69 -1.15 8.58 3.26
C LEU A 69 -2.03 7.33 3.31
N LEU A 70 -2.05 6.59 4.42
CA LEU A 70 -2.90 5.41 4.57
C LEU A 70 -4.40 5.74 4.51
N ASP A 71 -4.81 6.95 4.87
CA ASP A 71 -6.19 7.45 4.73
C ASP A 71 -6.45 8.17 3.41
N GLN A 72 -5.40 8.52 2.64
CA GLN A 72 -5.50 9.15 1.33
C GLN A 72 -5.60 8.14 0.18
N VAL A 73 -5.80 6.86 0.47
CA VAL A 73 -6.04 5.85 -0.58
C VAL A 73 -7.27 6.28 -1.39
N PRO A 74 -7.19 6.36 -2.73
CA PRO A 74 -8.30 6.80 -3.55
C PRO A 74 -9.54 5.94 -3.31
N VAL A 75 -10.58 6.54 -2.74
CA VAL A 75 -11.89 5.90 -2.61
C VAL A 75 -12.65 6.10 -3.92
N THR A 76 -12.84 5.04 -4.69
CA THR A 76 -13.80 5.05 -5.79
C THR A 76 -15.19 5.16 -5.18
N SER A 77 -15.77 6.36 -5.23
CA SER A 77 -17.15 6.64 -4.83
C SER A 77 -18.15 6.26 -5.92
#